data_AF-A0A965ULI2-F1
#
_entry.id   AF-A0A965ULI2-F1
#
_cell.length_a   1.000
_cell.length_b   1.000
_cell.length_c   1.000
_cell.angle_alpha   90.00
_cell.angle_beta   90.00
_cell.angle_gamma   90.00
#
_symmetry.space_group_name_H-M   'P 1'
#
loop_
_entity.id
_entity.type
_entity.pdbx_description
1 polymer ?
#
loop_
_entity_poly.entity_id
_entity_poly.type
_entity_poly.pdbx_seq_one_letter_code
_entity_poly.pdbx_strand_id
1 'polypeptide(L)'
;MSELALFKGGLPAYLKNMQDETTEALAGGSGGAKRISIEGGVFRMLVGGKEIAVNEDRAMNVIIVKAAQNNSRIFYSGTYVKGQVSSPDCWSNDGAAS
;
A
#
# COMPACT_ATOMS: atom_id res chain seq x y z
N MET A 1 -21.30 -15.39 11.95
CA MET A 1 -20.96 -14.93 13.32
C MET A 1 -19.49 -14.60 13.32
N SER A 2 -19.14 -13.31 13.25
CA SER A 2 -17.74 -12.85 13.22
C SER A 2 -17.32 -12.48 14.64
N GLU A 3 -16.57 -13.37 15.28
CA GLU A 3 -15.88 -13.03 16.52
C GLU A 3 -14.56 -12.34 16.17
N LEU A 4 -14.65 -11.03 15.97
CA LEU A 4 -13.55 -10.17 16.34
C LEU A 4 -13.47 -10.23 17.87
N ALA A 5 -12.59 -11.08 18.40
CA ALA A 5 -12.14 -10.97 19.78
C ALA A 5 -11.28 -9.69 19.91
N LEU A 6 -11.96 -8.54 19.81
CA LEU A 6 -11.45 -7.23 20.17
C LEU A 6 -11.02 -7.32 21.64
N PHE A 7 -9.70 -7.25 21.84
CA PHE A 7 -9.01 -6.87 23.07
C PHE A 7 -9.93 -6.77 24.31
N LYS A 8 -10.01 -7.86 25.08
CA LYS A 8 -10.69 -7.86 26.38
C LYS A 8 -9.92 -6.96 27.35
N GLY A 9 -10.31 -5.69 27.37
CA GLY A 9 -9.70 -4.64 28.18
C GLY A 9 -9.38 -3.46 27.28
N GLY A 10 -10.27 -2.47 27.25
CA GLY A 10 -10.18 -1.30 26.37
C GLY A 10 -8.83 -0.59 26.41
N LEU A 11 -8.60 0.26 25.40
CA LEU A 11 -7.33 0.95 25.16
C LEU A 11 -6.72 1.53 26.46
N PRO A 12 -5.50 1.14 26.85
CA PRO A 12 -4.80 1.67 28.01
C PRO A 12 -4.80 3.20 28.01
N ALA A 13 -5.05 3.82 29.17
CA ALA A 13 -5.25 5.27 29.27
C ALA A 13 -4.07 6.12 28.75
N TYR A 14 -2.85 5.60 28.85
CA TYR A 14 -1.64 6.19 28.28
C TYR A 14 -1.66 6.30 26.74
N LEU A 15 -2.37 5.40 26.05
CA LEU A 15 -2.49 5.39 24.59
C LEU A 15 -3.64 6.25 24.05
N LYS A 16 -4.52 6.77 24.92
CA LYS A 16 -5.68 7.57 24.47
C LYS A 16 -5.30 8.96 23.94
N ASN A 17 -4.13 9.47 24.32
CA ASN A 17 -3.64 10.81 23.95
C ASN A 17 -2.36 10.77 23.11
N MET A 18 -1.91 9.58 22.69
CA MET A 18 -0.77 9.45 21.77
C MET A 18 -1.28 9.53 20.33
N GLN A 19 -1.37 10.74 19.77
CA GLN A 19 -1.16 10.90 18.32
C GLN A 19 0.35 10.81 18.11
N ASP A 20 0.82 9.65 17.70
CA ASP A 20 2.25 9.36 17.58
C ASP A 20 2.71 9.41 16.11
N GLU A 21 3.95 9.85 15.92
CA GLU A 21 4.64 10.14 14.66
C GLU A 21 4.68 8.93 13.69
N THR A 22 4.40 7.72 14.18
CA THR A 22 4.20 6.50 13.38
C THR A 22 2.90 6.50 12.56
N THR A 23 1.88 7.25 13.00
CA THR A 23 0.64 7.57 12.25
C THR A 23 0.91 8.57 11.11
N GLU A 24 1.95 9.39 11.28
CA GLU A 24 2.51 10.34 10.31
C GLU A 24 3.57 9.70 9.38
N ALA A 25 4.33 8.71 9.84
CA ALA A 25 5.33 8.00 9.04
C ALA A 25 4.74 6.93 8.11
N LEU A 26 3.52 6.43 8.40
CA LEU A 26 2.66 5.84 7.36
C LEU A 26 2.27 6.84 6.25
N ALA A 27 2.57 8.14 6.44
CA ALA A 27 2.35 9.23 5.50
C ALA A 27 3.64 9.75 4.81
N GLY A 28 4.77 9.02 4.88
CA GLY A 28 6.01 9.41 4.19
C GLY A 28 6.76 8.25 3.52
N GLY A 29 6.30 7.76 2.37
CA GLY A 29 6.93 6.65 1.66
C GLY A 29 7.76 7.08 0.43
N SER A 30 9.02 7.47 0.62
CA SER A 30 9.99 7.60 -0.47
C SER A 30 10.96 6.41 -0.48
N GLY A 31 10.98 5.66 -1.59
CA GLY A 31 12.04 4.69 -1.93
C GLY A 31 12.03 3.35 -1.17
N GLY A 32 11.55 2.28 -1.83
CA GLY A 32 11.70 0.89 -1.33
C GLY A 32 10.45 0.25 -0.75
N ALA A 33 9.28 0.89 -0.89
CA ALA A 33 8.01 0.42 -0.36
C ALA A 33 7.71 -1.04 -0.76
N LYS A 34 7.34 -1.86 0.24
CA LYS A 34 6.79 -3.20 0.01
C LYS A 34 5.51 -3.04 -0.83
N ARG A 35 5.51 -3.61 -2.03
CA ARG A 35 4.38 -3.50 -2.96
C ARG A 35 3.78 -4.88 -3.20
N ILE A 36 2.46 -4.96 -3.12
CA ILE A 36 1.73 -6.13 -3.64
C ILE A 36 1.46 -5.89 -5.13
N SER A 37 1.92 -6.81 -5.97
CA SER A 37 1.65 -6.85 -7.41
C SER A 37 0.80 -8.07 -7.75
N ILE A 38 -0.01 -7.97 -8.79
CA ILE A 38 -0.86 -9.07 -9.27
C ILE A 38 -0.54 -9.27 -10.74
N GLU A 39 -0.07 -10.46 -11.08
CA GLU A 39 0.18 -10.84 -12.48
C GLU A 39 -0.29 -12.28 -12.70
N GLY A 40 -1.05 -12.50 -13.79
CA GLY A 40 -1.58 -13.83 -14.11
C GLY A 40 -2.53 -14.42 -13.06
N GLY A 41 -3.16 -13.58 -12.23
CA GLY A 41 -4.04 -14.01 -11.14
C GLY A 41 -3.30 -14.45 -9.86
N VAL A 42 -2.01 -14.14 -9.75
CA VAL A 42 -1.17 -14.51 -8.60
C VAL A 42 -0.61 -13.24 -7.93
N PHE A 43 -0.76 -13.16 -6.60
CA PHE A 43 -0.25 -12.07 -5.79
C PHE A 43 1.24 -12.24 -5.50
N ARG A 44 2.01 -11.15 -5.61
CA ARG A 44 3.47 -11.11 -5.42
C ARG A 44 3.84 -9.96 -4.52
N MET A 45 4.79 -10.20 -3.61
CA MET A 45 5.41 -9.14 -2.83
C MET A 45 6.72 -8.70 -3.48
N LEU A 46 6.80 -7.41 -3.75
CA LEU A 46 7.99 -6.75 -4.30
C LEU A 46 8.61 -5.85 -3.24
N VAL A 47 9.93 -5.92 -3.09
CA VAL A 47 10.71 -5.04 -2.21
C VAL A 47 11.92 -4.54 -2.99
N GLY A 48 12.07 -3.21 -3.08
CA GLY A 48 13.16 -2.60 -3.86
C GLY A 48 13.18 -3.04 -5.34
N GLY A 49 12.01 -3.32 -5.92
CA GLY A 49 11.89 -3.77 -7.31
C GLY A 49 12.17 -5.26 -7.54
N LYS A 50 12.52 -6.03 -6.50
CA LYS A 50 12.72 -7.48 -6.58
C LYS A 50 11.54 -8.24 -6.00
N GLU A 51 11.16 -9.33 -6.64
CA GLU A 51 10.18 -10.29 -6.13
C GLU A 51 10.79 -11.10 -5.00
N ILE A 52 10.13 -11.08 -3.83
CA ILE A 52 10.62 -11.76 -2.64
C ILE A 52 9.67 -12.84 -2.13
N ALA A 53 8.39 -12.79 -2.51
CA ALA A 53 7.40 -13.79 -2.12
C ALA A 53 6.23 -13.82 -3.12
N VAL A 54 5.61 -14.99 -3.23
CA VAL A 54 4.46 -15.27 -4.11
C VAL A 54 3.39 -15.96 -3.27
N ASN A 55 2.13 -15.59 -3.47
CA ASN A 55 1.02 -16.32 -2.88
C ASN A 55 0.72 -17.57 -3.72
N GLU A 56 0.70 -18.73 -3.07
CA GLU A 56 0.37 -20.00 -3.73
C GLU A 56 -1.14 -20.14 -4.01
N ASP A 57 -1.96 -19.44 -3.24
CA ASP A 57 -3.41 -19.33 -3.47
C ASP A 57 -3.71 -18.17 -4.44
N ARG A 58 -4.72 -18.36 -5.29
CA ARG A 58 -5.27 -17.33 -6.19
C ARG A 58 -6.15 -16.31 -5.45
N ALA A 59 -6.39 -16.51 -4.16
CA ALA A 59 -7.07 -15.58 -3.27
C ALA A 59 -6.17 -15.11 -2.12
N MET A 60 -6.41 -13.89 -1.63
CA MET A 60 -5.72 -13.34 -0.46
C MET A 60 -6.70 -12.53 0.37
N ASN A 61 -6.79 -12.84 1.67
CA ASN A 61 -7.54 -12.02 2.61
C ASN A 61 -6.71 -10.78 2.97
N VAL A 62 -7.31 -9.59 2.87
CA VAL A 62 -6.60 -8.31 3.06
C VAL A 62 -7.32 -7.48 4.12
N ILE A 63 -6.54 -6.84 4.99
CA ILE A 63 -7.01 -5.81 5.93
C ILE A 63 -6.41 -4.48 5.48
N ILE A 64 -7.26 -3.52 5.13
CA ILE A 64 -6.84 -2.17 4.75
C ILE A 64 -6.91 -1.30 6.00
N VAL A 65 -5.74 -0.85 6.47
CA VAL A 65 -5.63 -0.04 7.69
C VAL A 65 -5.65 1.47 7.43
N LYS A 66 -5.20 1.91 6.25
CA LYS A 66 -5.14 3.32 5.83
C LYS A 66 -5.07 3.41 4.32
N ALA A 67 -5.72 4.42 3.74
CA ALA A 67 -5.60 4.81 2.35
C ALA A 67 -5.14 6.28 2.28
N ALA A 68 -4.56 6.69 1.15
CA ALA A 68 -4.25 8.10 0.92
C ALA A 68 -5.54 8.93 0.93
N GLN A 69 -5.47 10.17 1.42
CA GLN A 69 -6.63 11.05 1.54
C GLN A 69 -7.18 11.46 0.17
N ASN A 70 -6.30 11.60 -0.83
CA ASN A 70 -6.64 11.90 -2.20
C ASN A 70 -6.15 10.79 -3.13
N ASN A 71 -6.74 10.73 -4.33
CA ASN A 71 -6.34 9.79 -5.36
C ASN A 71 -5.06 10.26 -6.06
N SER A 72 -3.95 9.55 -5.87
CA SER A 72 -2.76 9.69 -6.70
C SER A 72 -3.04 9.24 -8.13
N ARG A 73 -2.52 9.97 -9.13
CA ARG A 73 -2.62 9.60 -10.55
C ARG A 73 -1.24 9.56 -11.19
N ILE A 74 -1.07 8.62 -12.12
CA ILE A 74 0.13 8.47 -12.93
C ILE A 74 -0.32 8.38 -14.39
N PHE A 75 0.29 9.17 -15.26
CA PHE A 75 -0.02 9.21 -16.69
C PHE A 75 1.16 8.70 -17.51
N TYR A 76 0.83 7.87 -18.51
CA TYR A 76 1.74 7.39 -19.53
C TYR A 76 1.10 7.70 -20.89
N SER A 77 1.82 8.41 -21.75
CA SER A 77 1.39 8.75 -23.12
C SER A 77 1.50 7.57 -24.07
N GLY A 78 2.47 6.68 -23.81
CA GLY A 78 2.74 5.49 -24.61
C GLY A 78 1.81 4.31 -24.30
N THR A 79 1.78 3.35 -25.22
CA THR A 79 1.10 2.07 -25.03
C THR A 79 1.88 1.19 -24.05
N TYR A 80 1.17 0.46 -23.19
CA TYR A 80 1.78 -0.50 -22.28
C TYR A 80 2.48 -1.63 -23.05
N VAL A 81 3.75 -1.87 -22.72
CA VAL A 81 4.54 -3.00 -23.23
C VAL A 81 5.02 -3.83 -22.05
N LYS A 82 4.67 -5.12 -22.06
CA LYS A 82 5.04 -6.03 -20.95
C LYS A 82 6.55 -6.14 -20.82
N GLY A 83 7.06 -5.99 -19.59
CA GLY A 83 8.48 -6.14 -19.25
C GLY A 83 9.34 -4.91 -19.55
N GLN A 84 8.79 -3.87 -20.18
CA GLN A 84 9.48 -2.61 -20.37
C GLN A 84 9.32 -1.72 -19.14
N VAL A 85 10.43 -1.23 -18.61
CA VAL A 85 10.43 -0.19 -17.58
C VAL A 85 10.34 1.16 -18.27
N SER A 86 9.17 1.79 -18.22
CA SER A 86 8.96 3.17 -18.66
C SER A 86 8.76 4.09 -17.47
N SER A 87 9.36 5.27 -17.52
CA SER A 87 9.01 6.36 -16.61
C SER A 87 7.69 6.99 -17.03
N PRO A 88 6.84 7.40 -16.10
CA PRO A 88 5.63 8.18 -16.41
C PRO A 88 5.96 9.56 -16.97
N ASP A 89 5.05 10.08 -17.79
CA ASP A 89 5.13 11.44 -18.34
C ASP A 89 4.79 12.49 -17.27
N CYS A 90 3.83 12.17 -16.39
CA CYS A 90 3.55 12.95 -15.20
C CYS A 90 2.92 12.09 -14.09
N TRP A 91 3.12 12.50 -12.83
CA TRP A 91 2.53 11.84 -11.67
C TRP A 91 2.25 12.84 -10.54
N SER A 92 1.24 12.54 -9.72
CA SER A 92 0.98 13.24 -8.46
C SER A 92 0.97 12.21 -7.33
N ASN A 93 1.75 12.48 -6.29
CA ASN A 93 1.92 11.59 -5.14
C ASN A 93 0.89 11.87 -4.03
N ASP A 94 0.46 13.12 -3.90
CA ASP A 94 -0.46 13.61 -2.87
C ASP A 94 -1.90 13.81 -3.40
N GLY A 95 -2.12 13.57 -4.68
CA GLY A 95 -3.41 13.74 -5.34
C GLY A 95 -3.92 15.18 -5.36
N ALA A 96 -3.06 16.15 -5.05
CA ALA A 96 -3.37 17.57 -5.17
C ALA A 96 -2.95 18.07 -6.56
N ALA A 97 -3.81 18.89 -7.17
CA ALA A 97 -3.42 19.66 -8.35
C ALA A 97 -2.46 20.76 -7.88
N SER A 98 -1.22 20.73 -8.38
CA SER A 98 -0.22 21.78 -8.17
C SER A 98 -0.56 23.02 -9.00
#